data_AF-A0A952V3R1-F1
#
_entry.id   AF-A0A952V3R1-F1
#
_cell.length_a   1.000
_cell.length_b   1.000
_cell.length_c   1.000
_cell.angle_alpha   90.00
_cell.angle_beta   90.00
_cell.angle_gamma   90.00
#
_symmetry.space_group_name_H-M   'P 1'
#
loop_
_entity.id
_entity.type
_entity.pdbx_description
1 polymer ?
#
loop_
_entity_poly.entity_id
_entity_poly.type
_entity_poly.pdbx_seq_one_letter_code
_entity_poly.pdbx_strand_id
1 'polypeptide(L)'
;MTFDLDRIEEAFDRALAVLKPRGWADVRNIALCLAIGGGAGWLAVPPALPPTPVPEVTLDGKPLAIAGRDPGAILEDAREIAHAYVAREITVQVPGASVTRRRSELGARVEAGRVASLVTQLVEPQSALRRAAAQHGKRIALPLPVTIDTRRALATLLVMKDDLDRAPADAYVDLARHQLVPEQEGRRVDVYATAARLDAALVRGDAAVEAVVDHVPAARTVASIGEVSTDDVLGYFETRYNPDRKHADRSFNLRLAASKLDGHVVMPGEVFDFNEVVGARDEANGYKVAAAIANGEIVDGIGGGTCQIAGTLHGAAYFAGLPVVERRPHTRPSFYIKMGMDATVVYPTITLKLRNDFPHPIVLHETVENGVVRAEILGPKRTRDVVFTRRIEDVVPFGESEKQDAALPKGTRILAQRGIPGFKVRRDRTIRDGEKVTREHDKDEYPPTQQIWRVGTGPTDLKVTAVDDEHPEYIADEQLTIAQGPNIEDPHARRNGVRAGGPTVEARVPGRYGTRGWSIRSSERVSSHAKRAGHAVRSR
;
A
#
# COMPACT_ATOMS: atom_id res chain seq x y z
N MET A 1 37.02 -62.29 1.66
CA MET A 1 36.98 -63.57 2.42
C MET A 1 36.35 -64.60 1.51
N THR A 2 37.18 -65.36 0.80
CA THR A 2 36.74 -66.52 0.03
C THR A 2 36.33 -67.61 1.03
N PHE A 3 35.05 -67.95 1.05
CA PHE A 3 34.53 -69.02 1.89
C PHE A 3 35.09 -70.35 1.36
N ASP A 4 35.81 -71.05 2.22
CA ASP A 4 36.35 -72.37 1.98
C ASP A 4 35.19 -73.39 1.97
N LEU A 5 34.60 -73.57 0.79
CA LEU A 5 33.43 -74.44 0.57
C LEU A 5 33.73 -75.90 0.97
N ASP A 6 34.98 -76.34 0.83
CA ASP A 6 35.41 -77.70 1.21
C ASP A 6 35.26 -77.92 2.72
N ARG A 7 35.47 -76.88 3.53
CA ARG A 7 35.30 -76.93 4.99
C ARG A 7 33.84 -76.98 5.44
N ILE A 8 32.94 -76.44 4.63
CA ILE A 8 31.48 -76.47 4.89
C ILE A 8 30.92 -77.82 4.46
N GLU A 9 31.36 -78.36 3.31
CA GLU A 9 31.02 -79.72 2.87
C GLU A 9 31.49 -80.77 3.90
N GLU A 10 32.72 -80.67 4.41
CA GLU A 10 33.22 -81.59 5.44
C GLU A 10 32.45 -81.50 6.77
N ALA A 11 31.92 -80.33 7.13
CA ALA A 11 31.10 -80.15 8.33
C ALA A 11 29.69 -80.69 8.12
N PHE A 12 29.15 -80.54 6.91
CA PHE A 12 27.83 -81.03 6.52
C PHE A 12 27.82 -82.56 6.38
N ASP A 13 28.85 -83.16 5.79
CA ASP A 13 29.01 -84.62 5.68
C ASP A 13 29.24 -85.28 7.04
N ARG A 14 29.97 -84.62 7.96
CA ARG A 14 30.09 -85.08 9.35
C ARG A 14 28.75 -85.03 10.10
N ALA A 15 27.92 -84.02 9.84
CA ALA A 15 26.58 -83.92 10.43
C ALA A 15 25.62 -84.97 9.84
N LEU A 16 25.68 -85.23 8.52
CA LEU A 16 24.89 -86.25 7.84
C LEU A 16 25.32 -87.68 8.20
N ALA A 17 26.59 -87.92 8.54
CA ALA A 17 27.06 -89.23 9.01
C ALA A 17 26.43 -89.65 10.35
N VAL A 18 26.05 -88.70 11.21
CA VAL A 18 25.31 -88.94 12.46
C VAL A 18 23.84 -89.26 12.20
N LEU A 19 23.30 -88.81 11.05
CA LEU A 19 21.93 -89.05 10.60
C LEU A 19 21.78 -90.31 9.74
N LYS A 20 22.85 -91.11 9.56
CA LYS A 20 22.71 -92.43 8.90
C LYS A 20 21.90 -93.36 9.80
N PRO A 21 20.68 -93.76 9.38
CA PRO A 21 19.81 -94.59 10.21
C PRO A 21 20.51 -95.91 10.54
N ARG A 22 20.68 -96.23 11.83
CA ARG A 22 21.39 -97.44 12.27
C ARG A 22 20.52 -98.70 12.21
N GLY A 23 19.30 -98.56 11.72
CA GLY A 23 18.37 -99.66 11.47
C GLY A 23 17.04 -99.14 10.95
N TRP A 24 16.15 -100.07 10.60
CA TRP A 24 14.82 -99.78 10.04
C TRP A 24 13.93 -98.91 10.93
N ALA A 25 14.21 -98.86 12.25
CA ALA A 25 13.50 -98.03 13.22
C ALA A 25 13.76 -96.53 13.02
N ASP A 26 14.98 -96.12 12.66
CA ASP A 26 15.36 -94.71 12.50
C ASP A 26 14.77 -94.12 11.22
N VAL A 27 14.74 -94.89 10.12
CA VAL A 27 14.06 -94.51 8.87
C VAL A 27 12.58 -94.29 9.10
N ARG A 28 11.93 -95.20 9.84
CA ARG A 28 10.51 -95.08 10.18
C ARG A 28 10.23 -93.84 11.02
N ASN A 29 11.08 -93.52 11.99
CA ASN A 29 10.90 -92.37 12.85
C ASN A 29 11.13 -91.04 12.10
N ILE A 30 12.10 -90.97 11.17
CA ILE A 30 12.32 -89.80 10.33
C ILE A 30 11.15 -89.60 9.35
N ALA A 31 10.68 -90.67 8.71
CA ALA A 31 9.50 -90.61 7.83
C ALA A 31 8.24 -90.20 8.60
N LEU A 32 8.08 -90.69 9.83
CA LEU A 32 7.00 -90.29 10.72
C LEU A 32 7.11 -88.81 11.12
N CYS A 33 8.31 -88.31 11.44
CA CYS A 33 8.53 -86.89 11.75
C CYS A 33 8.29 -85.98 10.55
N LEU A 34 8.66 -86.39 9.33
CA LEU A 34 8.36 -85.64 8.10
C LEU A 34 6.87 -85.69 7.75
N ALA A 35 6.20 -86.82 7.97
CA ALA A 35 4.76 -86.95 7.77
C ALA A 35 3.96 -86.14 8.80
N ILE A 36 4.38 -86.16 10.08
CA ILE A 36 3.77 -85.36 11.14
C ILE A 36 4.10 -83.88 10.93
N GLY A 37 5.33 -83.52 10.57
CA GLY A 37 5.74 -82.14 10.31
C GLY A 37 5.08 -81.56 9.06
N GLY A 38 5.00 -82.33 7.97
CA GLY A 38 4.29 -81.97 6.74
C GLY A 38 2.78 -81.92 6.93
N GLY A 39 2.21 -82.85 7.70
CA GLY A 39 0.79 -82.86 8.07
C GLY A 39 0.41 -81.71 9.00
N ALA A 40 1.23 -81.41 10.00
CA ALA A 40 1.05 -80.26 10.88
C ALA A 40 1.24 -78.94 10.12
N GLY A 41 2.21 -78.87 9.20
CA GLY A 41 2.38 -77.75 8.29
C GLY A 41 1.16 -77.53 7.42
N TRP A 42 0.63 -78.59 6.78
CA TRP A 42 -0.57 -78.53 5.94
C TRP A 42 -1.84 -78.16 6.73
N LEU A 43 -2.00 -78.68 7.95
CA LEU A 43 -3.09 -78.30 8.87
C LEU A 43 -2.95 -76.87 9.42
N ALA A 44 -1.73 -76.34 9.47
CA ALA A 44 -1.45 -74.96 9.87
C ALA A 44 -1.51 -73.96 8.71
N VAL A 45 -1.62 -74.42 7.45
CA VAL A 45 -1.96 -73.54 6.32
C VAL A 45 -3.46 -73.23 6.43
N PRO A 46 -3.85 -71.99 6.76
CA PRO A 46 -5.26 -71.64 6.80
C PRO A 46 -5.88 -71.86 5.41
N PRO A 47 -7.13 -72.36 5.31
CA PRO A 47 -7.79 -72.54 4.04
C PRO A 47 -7.80 -71.23 3.25
N ALA A 48 -7.57 -71.31 1.94
CA ALA A 48 -7.64 -70.15 1.06
C ALA A 48 -8.99 -69.45 1.27
N LEU A 49 -8.95 -68.20 1.74
CA LEU A 49 -10.17 -67.45 2.01
C LEU A 49 -10.99 -67.32 0.72
N PRO A 50 -12.31 -67.55 0.76
CA PRO A 50 -13.16 -67.40 -0.41
C PRO A 50 -13.04 -65.95 -0.95
N PRO A 51 -13.08 -65.76 -2.28
CA PRO A 51 -13.00 -64.44 -2.87
C PRO A 51 -14.15 -63.59 -2.34
N THR A 52 -13.84 -62.37 -1.85
CA THR A 52 -14.90 -61.52 -1.33
C THR A 52 -15.79 -61.01 -2.47
N PRO A 53 -17.08 -60.77 -2.23
CA PRO A 53 -17.96 -60.16 -3.24
C PRO A 53 -17.45 -58.78 -3.65
N VAL A 54 -17.71 -58.40 -4.90
CA VAL A 54 -17.32 -57.09 -5.44
C VAL A 54 -18.19 -56.00 -4.79
N PRO A 55 -17.59 -55.01 -4.11
CA PRO A 55 -18.34 -53.94 -3.46
C PRO A 55 -18.79 -52.86 -4.46
N GLU A 56 -19.83 -52.12 -4.09
CA GLU A 56 -20.15 -50.82 -4.70
C GLU A 56 -19.16 -49.76 -4.18
N VAL A 57 -18.43 -49.10 -5.07
CA VAL A 57 -17.40 -48.12 -4.68
C VAL A 57 -17.82 -46.74 -5.14
N THR A 58 -17.65 -45.76 -4.26
CA THR A 58 -17.65 -44.34 -4.64
C THR A 58 -16.31 -43.72 -4.31
N LEU A 59 -15.72 -42.98 -5.24
CA LEU A 59 -14.53 -42.17 -5.04
C LEU A 59 -14.94 -40.70 -5.04
N ASP A 60 -14.75 -40.00 -3.92
CA ASP A 60 -15.20 -38.61 -3.75
C ASP A 60 -16.69 -38.43 -4.11
N GLY A 61 -17.52 -39.37 -3.62
CA GLY A 61 -18.98 -39.38 -3.84
C GLY A 61 -19.43 -39.81 -5.25
N LYS A 62 -18.53 -39.96 -6.22
CA LYS A 62 -18.85 -40.44 -7.57
C LYS A 62 -18.73 -41.95 -7.66
N PRO A 63 -19.68 -42.67 -8.31
CA PRO A 63 -19.57 -44.11 -8.52
C PRO A 63 -18.31 -44.50 -9.30
N LEU A 64 -17.62 -45.55 -8.86
CA LEU A 64 -16.47 -46.16 -9.53
C LEU A 64 -16.79 -47.63 -9.81
N ALA A 65 -17.05 -47.96 -11.09
CA ALA A 65 -17.44 -49.30 -11.49
C ALA A 65 -16.22 -50.23 -11.56
N ILE A 66 -16.22 -51.29 -10.74
CA ILE A 66 -15.09 -52.24 -10.65
C ILE A 66 -15.43 -53.67 -11.08
N ALA A 67 -16.71 -54.02 -11.23
CA ALA A 67 -17.13 -55.38 -11.58
C ALA A 67 -16.80 -55.72 -13.05
N GLY A 68 -15.99 -56.76 -13.28
CA GLY A 68 -15.67 -57.27 -14.62
C GLY A 68 -14.91 -56.31 -15.53
N ARG A 69 -14.39 -55.20 -14.97
CA ARG A 69 -13.67 -54.15 -15.68
C ARG A 69 -12.16 -54.42 -15.65
N ASP A 70 -11.48 -54.02 -16.73
CA ASP A 70 -10.02 -54.01 -16.79
C ASP A 70 -9.42 -53.02 -15.76
N PRO A 71 -8.37 -53.38 -15.01
CA PRO A 71 -7.76 -52.51 -14.00
C PRO A 71 -7.22 -51.18 -14.54
N GLY A 72 -6.71 -51.17 -15.78
CA GLY A 72 -6.26 -49.95 -16.44
C GLY A 72 -7.41 -48.99 -16.69
N ALA A 73 -8.54 -49.51 -17.15
CA ALA A 73 -9.74 -48.71 -17.38
C ALA A 73 -10.36 -48.17 -16.06
N ILE A 74 -10.30 -48.93 -14.96
CA ILE A 74 -10.74 -48.44 -13.63
C ILE A 74 -9.83 -47.31 -13.15
N LEU A 75 -8.52 -47.43 -13.40
CA LEU A 75 -7.55 -46.41 -13.02
C LEU A 75 -7.76 -45.10 -13.80
N GLU A 76 -8.10 -45.17 -15.09
CA GLU A 76 -8.46 -43.98 -15.88
C GLU A 76 -9.72 -43.29 -15.32
N ASP A 77 -10.79 -44.04 -15.03
CA ASP A 77 -12.00 -43.47 -14.41
C ASP A 77 -11.67 -42.78 -13.06
N ALA A 78 -10.80 -43.40 -12.25
CA ALA A 78 -10.35 -42.82 -10.98
C ALA A 78 -9.50 -41.55 -11.18
N ARG A 79 -8.67 -41.49 -12.24
CA ARG A 79 -7.90 -40.31 -12.63
C ARG A 79 -8.81 -39.18 -13.08
N GLU A 80 -9.85 -39.46 -13.87
CA GLU A 80 -10.83 -38.45 -14.27
C GLU A 80 -11.55 -37.83 -13.07
N ILE A 81 -11.95 -38.66 -12.09
CA ILE A 81 -12.53 -38.18 -10.83
C ILE A 81 -11.54 -37.28 -10.07
N ALA A 82 -10.27 -37.68 -9.98
CA ALA A 82 -9.21 -36.89 -9.35
C ALA A 82 -8.95 -35.56 -10.08
N HIS A 83 -8.91 -35.55 -11.41
CA HIS A 83 -8.78 -34.34 -12.22
C HIS A 83 -9.98 -33.40 -12.02
N ALA A 84 -11.20 -33.94 -12.01
CA ALA A 84 -12.41 -33.17 -11.73
C ALA A 84 -12.45 -32.63 -10.28
N TYR A 85 -11.79 -33.31 -9.34
CA TYR A 85 -11.65 -32.82 -7.97
C TYR A 85 -10.73 -31.59 -7.89
N VAL A 86 -9.54 -31.64 -8.49
CA VAL A 86 -8.60 -30.49 -8.43
C VAL A 86 -9.03 -29.31 -9.32
N ALA A 87 -9.92 -29.56 -10.28
CA ALA A 87 -10.54 -28.53 -11.12
C ALA A 87 -11.72 -27.81 -10.45
N ARG A 88 -12.30 -28.37 -9.37
CA ARG A 88 -13.36 -27.71 -8.61
C ARG A 88 -12.86 -26.43 -7.95
N GLU A 89 -13.79 -25.53 -7.72
CA GLU A 89 -13.53 -24.29 -7.01
C GLU A 89 -13.65 -24.49 -5.50
N ILE A 90 -12.93 -23.65 -4.76
CA ILE A 90 -13.08 -23.47 -3.32
C ILE A 90 -13.03 -21.98 -3.00
N THR A 91 -13.93 -21.54 -2.12
CA THR A 91 -14.02 -20.15 -1.69
C THR A 91 -13.29 -19.95 -0.38
N VAL A 92 -12.33 -19.03 -0.35
CA VAL A 92 -11.70 -18.56 0.90
C VAL A 92 -12.42 -17.28 1.32
N GLN A 93 -12.96 -17.25 2.53
CA GLN A 93 -13.80 -16.14 2.99
C GLN A 93 -13.34 -15.56 4.34
N VAL A 94 -13.60 -14.26 4.48
CA VAL A 94 -13.50 -13.48 5.72
C VAL A 94 -14.80 -12.67 5.87
N PRO A 95 -15.11 -12.11 7.05
CA PRO A 95 -16.28 -11.25 7.20
C PRO A 95 -16.30 -10.10 6.17
N GLY A 96 -17.27 -10.12 5.26
CA GLY A 96 -17.48 -9.09 4.24
C GLY A 96 -16.64 -9.19 2.97
N ALA A 97 -15.79 -10.21 2.80
CA ALA A 97 -15.04 -10.44 1.56
C ALA A 97 -14.79 -11.93 1.30
N SER A 98 -14.76 -12.33 0.04
CA SER A 98 -14.52 -13.72 -0.35
C SER A 98 -13.83 -13.80 -1.71
N VAL A 99 -12.93 -14.75 -1.86
CA VAL A 99 -12.22 -14.99 -3.12
C VAL A 99 -12.30 -16.48 -3.46
N THR A 100 -12.76 -16.76 -4.68
CA THR A 100 -12.88 -18.12 -5.20
C THR A 100 -11.72 -18.43 -6.15
N ARG A 101 -11.14 -19.62 -5.98
CA ARG A 101 -10.06 -20.15 -6.84
C ARG A 101 -10.27 -21.63 -7.11
N ARG A 102 -9.61 -22.15 -8.15
CA ARG A 102 -9.57 -23.60 -8.35
C ARG A 102 -8.71 -24.25 -7.26
N ARG A 103 -9.10 -25.43 -6.80
CA ARG A 103 -8.34 -26.18 -5.78
C ARG A 103 -6.89 -26.41 -6.20
N SER A 104 -6.65 -26.70 -7.48
CA SER A 104 -5.31 -26.83 -8.07
C SER A 104 -4.47 -25.55 -8.04
N GLU A 105 -5.09 -24.37 -8.13
CA GLU A 105 -4.39 -23.08 -8.01
C GLU A 105 -3.88 -22.89 -6.59
N LEU A 106 -4.68 -23.29 -5.60
CA LEU A 106 -4.35 -23.32 -4.18
C LEU A 106 -3.45 -24.50 -3.78
N GLY A 107 -2.84 -25.19 -4.74
CA GLY A 107 -1.86 -26.24 -4.49
C GLY A 107 -2.44 -27.63 -4.27
N ALA A 108 -3.76 -27.84 -4.35
CA ALA A 108 -4.34 -29.17 -4.21
C ALA A 108 -3.85 -30.11 -5.33
N ARG A 109 -3.35 -31.27 -4.92
CA ARG A 109 -2.93 -32.38 -5.78
C ARG A 109 -3.58 -33.66 -5.29
N VAL A 110 -3.77 -34.60 -6.20
CA VAL A 110 -4.16 -35.97 -5.84
C VAL A 110 -2.96 -36.88 -6.11
N GLU A 111 -2.57 -37.65 -5.11
CA GLU A 111 -1.42 -38.55 -5.19
C GLU A 111 -1.73 -39.74 -6.12
N ALA A 112 -1.29 -39.66 -7.37
CA ALA A 112 -1.55 -40.67 -8.39
C ALA A 112 -1.11 -42.09 -7.97
N GLY A 113 0.02 -42.21 -7.26
CA GLY A 113 0.50 -43.49 -6.73
C GLY A 113 -0.43 -44.08 -5.66
N ARG A 114 -1.03 -43.24 -4.80
CA ARG A 114 -2.02 -43.68 -3.81
C ARG A 114 -3.34 -44.07 -4.47
N VAL A 115 -3.78 -43.32 -5.49
CA VAL A 115 -4.96 -43.70 -6.29
C VAL A 115 -4.76 -45.05 -6.97
N ALA A 116 -3.60 -45.28 -7.60
CA ALA A 116 -3.27 -46.57 -8.20
C ALA A 116 -3.26 -47.70 -7.17
N SER A 117 -2.66 -47.47 -5.99
CA SER A 117 -2.68 -48.45 -4.90
C SER A 117 -4.11 -48.78 -4.41
N LEU A 118 -4.98 -47.77 -4.30
CA LEU A 118 -6.39 -47.98 -3.97
C LEU A 118 -7.09 -48.84 -5.03
N VAL A 119 -6.89 -48.55 -6.32
CA VAL A 119 -7.47 -49.33 -7.42
C VAL A 119 -6.98 -50.79 -7.39
N THR A 120 -5.68 -51.02 -7.21
CA THR A 120 -5.12 -52.38 -7.07
C THR A 120 -5.77 -53.13 -5.91
N GLN A 121 -5.93 -52.49 -4.75
CA GLN A 121 -6.59 -53.11 -3.60
C GLN A 121 -8.09 -53.39 -3.87
N LEU A 122 -8.79 -52.56 -4.64
CA LEU A 122 -10.19 -52.83 -4.98
C LEU A 122 -10.35 -54.04 -5.91
N VAL A 123 -9.42 -54.19 -6.86
CA VAL A 123 -9.41 -55.30 -7.83
C VAL A 123 -9.03 -56.62 -7.15
N GLU A 124 -8.01 -56.61 -6.28
CA GLU A 124 -7.48 -57.83 -5.65
C GLU A 124 -8.49 -58.45 -4.65
N PRO A 125 -9.05 -59.66 -4.94
CA PRO A 125 -10.17 -60.21 -4.17
C PRO A 125 -9.90 -60.47 -2.69
N GLN A 126 -8.63 -60.59 -2.33
CA GLN A 126 -8.16 -60.85 -0.97
C GLN A 126 -7.43 -59.65 -0.37
N SER A 127 -7.61 -58.44 -0.90
CA SER A 127 -7.04 -57.25 -0.28
C SER A 127 -7.67 -56.94 1.08
N ALA A 128 -6.96 -56.21 1.93
CA ALA A 128 -7.50 -55.74 3.20
C ALA A 128 -8.76 -54.87 3.00
N LEU A 129 -8.77 -54.03 1.96
CA LEU A 129 -9.89 -53.17 1.62
C LEU A 129 -11.14 -53.96 1.22
N ARG A 130 -10.96 -55.02 0.40
CA ARG A 130 -12.02 -55.94 -0.04
C ARG A 130 -12.59 -56.77 1.11
N ARG A 131 -11.75 -57.19 2.06
CA ARG A 131 -12.19 -57.88 3.29
C ARG A 131 -12.98 -56.97 4.21
N ALA A 132 -12.49 -55.74 4.45
CA ALA A 132 -13.18 -54.77 5.30
C ALA A 132 -14.56 -54.41 4.74
N ALA A 133 -14.67 -54.22 3.43
CA ALA A 133 -15.94 -53.93 2.77
C ALA A 133 -16.97 -55.06 2.86
N ALA A 134 -16.51 -56.32 2.78
CA ALA A 134 -17.37 -57.49 2.96
C ALA A 134 -17.92 -57.58 4.39
N GLN A 135 -17.18 -57.09 5.39
CA GLN A 135 -17.59 -57.06 6.80
C GLN A 135 -18.53 -55.89 7.14
N HIS A 136 -18.38 -54.75 6.46
CA HIS A 136 -19.03 -53.47 6.83
C HIS A 136 -20.10 -52.94 5.85
N GLY A 137 -20.61 -53.77 4.92
CA GLY A 137 -21.87 -53.47 4.23
C GLY A 137 -21.82 -53.28 2.71
N LYS A 138 -20.94 -53.97 1.97
CA LYS A 138 -20.87 -54.03 0.50
C LYS A 138 -20.67 -52.69 -0.23
N ARG A 139 -20.77 -51.54 0.42
CA ARG A 139 -20.52 -50.21 -0.14
C ARG A 139 -19.28 -49.58 0.52
N ILE A 140 -18.37 -49.05 -0.30
CA ILE A 140 -17.16 -48.36 0.16
C ILE A 140 -17.19 -46.92 -0.36
N ALA A 141 -17.08 -45.96 0.54
CA ALA A 141 -16.79 -44.57 0.19
C ALA A 141 -15.31 -44.28 0.44
N LEU A 142 -14.56 -44.05 -0.64
CA LEU A 142 -13.14 -43.72 -0.58
C LEU A 142 -12.94 -42.20 -0.74
N PRO A 143 -12.23 -41.54 0.18
CA PRO A 143 -11.76 -40.18 -0.06
C PRO A 143 -10.63 -40.20 -1.10
N LEU A 144 -10.47 -39.10 -1.83
CA LEU A 144 -9.30 -38.91 -2.67
C LEU A 144 -8.06 -38.69 -1.78
N PRO A 145 -6.90 -39.27 -2.11
CA PRO A 145 -5.65 -39.00 -1.41
C PRO A 145 -5.10 -37.62 -1.83
N VAL A 146 -5.72 -36.57 -1.28
CA VAL A 146 -5.37 -35.18 -1.55
C VAL A 146 -4.14 -34.78 -0.75
N THR A 147 -3.23 -34.07 -1.38
CA THR A 147 -2.09 -33.39 -0.76
C THR A 147 -2.08 -31.93 -1.20
N ILE A 148 -1.49 -31.05 -0.39
CA ILE A 148 -1.34 -29.64 -0.74
C ILE A 148 0.14 -29.33 -1.02
N ASP A 149 0.42 -28.72 -2.16
CA ASP A 149 1.69 -28.04 -2.39
C ASP A 149 1.71 -26.76 -1.55
N THR A 150 2.36 -26.83 -0.40
CA THR A 150 2.43 -25.70 0.54
C THR A 150 3.04 -24.46 -0.10
N ARG A 151 4.05 -24.57 -0.97
CA ARG A 151 4.66 -23.38 -1.60
C ARG A 151 3.66 -22.70 -2.51
N ARG A 152 2.93 -23.47 -3.32
CA ARG A 152 1.91 -22.94 -4.21
C ARG A 152 0.74 -22.35 -3.43
N ALA A 153 0.26 -23.05 -2.41
CA ALA A 153 -0.82 -22.58 -1.54
C ALA A 153 -0.46 -21.24 -0.88
N LEU A 154 0.73 -21.13 -0.28
CA LEU A 154 1.20 -19.89 0.34
C LEU A 154 1.34 -18.76 -0.68
N ALA A 155 1.91 -19.02 -1.85
CA ALA A 155 2.05 -18.01 -2.91
C ALA A 155 0.69 -17.49 -3.40
N THR A 156 -0.29 -18.36 -3.59
CA THR A 156 -1.64 -17.97 -4.01
C THR A 156 -2.39 -17.24 -2.89
N LEU A 157 -2.30 -17.72 -1.65
CA LEU A 157 -2.90 -17.05 -0.50
C LEU A 157 -2.30 -15.66 -0.26
N LEU A 158 -1.00 -15.47 -0.50
CA LEU A 158 -0.35 -14.16 -0.43
C LEU A 158 -0.95 -13.15 -1.42
N VAL A 159 -1.19 -13.56 -2.66
CA VAL A 159 -1.87 -12.71 -3.66
C VAL A 159 -3.31 -12.43 -3.26
N MET A 160 -4.00 -13.41 -2.70
CA MET A 160 -5.38 -13.23 -2.22
C MET A 160 -5.47 -12.29 -1.01
N LYS A 161 -4.37 -12.01 -0.29
CA LYS A 161 -4.38 -11.05 0.81
C LYS A 161 -4.77 -9.65 0.34
N ASP A 162 -4.41 -9.27 -0.87
CA ASP A 162 -4.71 -7.92 -1.40
C ASP A 162 -6.24 -7.68 -1.48
N ASP A 163 -7.02 -8.74 -1.68
CA ASP A 163 -8.48 -8.69 -1.72
C ASP A 163 -9.14 -8.94 -0.34
N LEU A 164 -8.48 -9.71 0.54
CA LEU A 164 -9.05 -10.18 1.81
C LEU A 164 -8.68 -9.29 3.00
N ASP A 165 -7.47 -8.73 3.01
CA ASP A 165 -7.01 -7.82 4.05
C ASP A 165 -7.77 -6.49 3.97
N ARG A 166 -7.88 -5.82 5.11
CA ARG A 166 -8.43 -4.47 5.19
C ARG A 166 -7.60 -3.69 6.19
N ALA A 167 -7.05 -2.54 5.77
CA ALA A 167 -6.39 -1.64 6.69
C ALA A 167 -7.39 -1.11 7.73
N PRO A 168 -6.95 -0.85 8.98
CA PRO A 168 -7.79 -0.13 9.93
C PRO A 168 -8.05 1.30 9.44
N ALA A 169 -9.18 1.87 9.84
CA ALA A 169 -9.49 3.28 9.62
C ALA A 169 -9.80 3.95 10.95
N ASP A 170 -9.11 5.05 11.23
CA ASP A 170 -9.29 5.83 12.45
C ASP A 170 -10.65 6.53 12.51
N ALA A 171 -11.14 6.73 13.73
CA ALA A 171 -12.26 7.63 13.96
C ALA A 171 -11.88 9.07 13.58
N TYR A 172 -12.81 9.79 12.96
CA TYR A 172 -12.59 11.16 12.47
C TYR A 172 -13.88 11.98 12.60
N VAL A 173 -13.77 13.30 12.49
CA VAL A 173 -14.93 14.19 12.51
C VAL A 173 -15.41 14.44 11.09
N ASP A 174 -16.65 14.05 10.78
CA ASP A 174 -17.35 14.52 9.59
C ASP A 174 -17.73 15.98 9.80
N LEU A 175 -16.93 16.88 9.23
CA LEU A 175 -17.09 18.32 9.35
C LEU A 175 -18.30 18.87 8.59
N ALA A 176 -18.89 18.12 7.66
CA ALA A 176 -20.14 18.52 7.01
C ALA A 176 -21.36 18.24 7.92
N ARG A 177 -21.29 17.17 8.72
CA ARG A 177 -22.37 16.77 9.65
C ARG A 177 -22.11 17.20 11.10
N HIS A 178 -20.91 17.68 11.41
CA HIS A 178 -20.41 17.96 12.75
C HIS A 178 -20.57 16.74 13.67
N GLN A 179 -20.22 15.55 13.16
CA GLN A 179 -20.41 14.29 13.86
C GLN A 179 -19.13 13.45 13.83
N LEU A 180 -18.84 12.78 14.95
CA LEU A 180 -17.75 11.83 15.03
C LEU A 180 -18.15 10.52 14.35
N VAL A 181 -17.38 10.14 13.34
CA VAL A 181 -17.53 8.88 12.62
C VAL A 181 -16.68 7.81 13.33
N PRO A 182 -17.26 6.65 13.66
CA PRO A 182 -16.54 5.62 14.38
C PRO A 182 -15.44 4.99 13.55
N GLU A 183 -14.42 4.53 14.26
CA GLU A 183 -13.32 3.77 13.70
C GLU A 183 -13.79 2.46 13.05
N GLN A 184 -12.99 1.95 12.12
CA GLN A 184 -13.16 0.62 11.55
C GLN A 184 -11.95 -0.23 11.83
N GLU A 185 -12.18 -1.37 12.49
CA GLU A 185 -11.13 -2.34 12.75
C GLU A 185 -10.60 -2.94 11.44
N GLY A 186 -9.28 -2.99 11.32
CA GLY A 186 -8.58 -3.65 10.24
C GLY A 186 -8.52 -5.16 10.45
N ARG A 187 -8.18 -5.88 9.39
CA ARG A 187 -7.96 -7.33 9.44
C ARG A 187 -6.81 -7.71 8.52
N ARG A 188 -6.03 -8.70 8.93
CA ARG A 188 -4.94 -9.27 8.16
C ARG A 188 -5.05 -10.78 8.18
N VAL A 189 -5.13 -11.41 7.01
CA VAL A 189 -5.16 -12.87 6.88
C VAL A 189 -3.84 -13.48 7.36
N ASP A 190 -3.91 -14.42 8.30
CA ASP A 190 -2.79 -15.31 8.62
C ASP A 190 -2.73 -16.40 7.54
N VAL A 191 -1.75 -16.27 6.65
CA VAL A 191 -1.54 -17.17 5.51
C VAL A 191 -1.26 -18.59 5.95
N TYR A 192 -0.45 -18.78 6.99
CA TYR A 192 -0.03 -20.11 7.43
C TYR A 192 -1.17 -20.83 8.12
N ALA A 193 -1.87 -20.16 9.03
CA ALA A 193 -3.02 -20.74 9.71
C ALA A 193 -4.20 -20.97 8.73
N THR A 194 -4.38 -20.08 7.75
CA THR A 194 -5.35 -20.29 6.66
C THR A 194 -4.99 -21.48 5.78
N ALA A 195 -3.71 -21.65 5.44
CA ALA A 195 -3.24 -22.81 4.66
C ALA A 195 -3.51 -24.13 5.40
N ALA A 196 -3.34 -24.17 6.72
CA ALA A 196 -3.66 -25.35 7.52
C ALA A 196 -5.18 -25.67 7.53
N ARG A 197 -6.04 -24.65 7.63
CA ARG A 197 -7.50 -24.84 7.52
C ARG A 197 -7.91 -25.30 6.12
N LEU A 198 -7.26 -24.74 5.09
CA LEU A 198 -7.48 -25.07 3.69
C LEU A 198 -7.11 -26.53 3.41
N ASP A 199 -5.97 -27.03 3.92
CA ASP A 199 -5.58 -28.43 3.78
C ASP A 199 -6.66 -29.37 4.34
N ALA A 200 -7.13 -29.09 5.56
CA ALA A 200 -8.21 -29.86 6.17
C ALA A 200 -9.54 -29.77 5.39
N ALA A 201 -9.87 -28.60 4.84
CA ALA A 201 -11.07 -28.38 4.04
C ALA A 201 -11.01 -29.14 2.70
N LEU A 202 -9.86 -29.16 2.05
CA LEU A 202 -9.63 -29.92 0.83
C LEU A 202 -9.81 -31.41 1.11
N VAL A 203 -9.18 -31.96 2.16
CA VAL A 203 -9.33 -33.38 2.52
C VAL A 203 -10.79 -33.78 2.76
N ARG A 204 -11.61 -32.90 3.36
CA ARG A 204 -13.06 -33.13 3.54
C ARG A 204 -13.90 -32.94 2.28
N GLY A 205 -13.36 -32.26 1.27
CA GLY A 205 -14.07 -31.93 0.04
C GLY A 205 -14.96 -30.68 0.17
N ASP A 206 -14.72 -29.82 1.16
CA ASP A 206 -15.50 -28.62 1.43
C ASP A 206 -15.45 -27.63 0.25
N ALA A 207 -16.54 -26.91 0.02
CA ALA A 207 -16.63 -25.89 -1.04
C ALA A 207 -16.12 -24.51 -0.57
N ALA A 208 -15.97 -24.30 0.74
CA ALA A 208 -15.50 -23.04 1.31
C ALA A 208 -14.66 -23.26 2.57
N VAL A 209 -13.82 -22.29 2.90
CA VAL A 209 -13.01 -22.26 4.12
C VAL A 209 -12.95 -20.83 4.68
N GLU A 210 -13.18 -20.72 5.99
CA GLU A 210 -12.98 -19.50 6.77
C GLU A 210 -11.49 -19.24 6.98
N ALA A 211 -10.96 -18.16 6.39
CA ALA A 211 -9.58 -17.75 6.62
C ALA A 211 -9.35 -17.37 8.09
N VAL A 212 -8.13 -17.57 8.56
CA VAL A 212 -7.70 -17.09 9.88
C VAL A 212 -7.27 -15.64 9.71
N VAL A 213 -7.77 -14.76 10.58
CA VAL A 213 -7.47 -13.33 10.53
C VAL A 213 -6.94 -12.85 11.87
N ASP A 214 -5.91 -12.01 11.81
CA ASP A 214 -5.51 -11.11 12.89
C ASP A 214 -6.33 -9.84 12.77
N HIS A 215 -6.90 -9.39 13.88
CA HIS A 215 -7.57 -8.10 13.96
C HIS A 215 -6.54 -7.01 14.23
N VAL A 216 -6.61 -5.91 13.47
CA VAL A 216 -5.71 -4.76 13.61
C VAL A 216 -6.54 -3.58 14.10
N PRO A 217 -6.36 -3.13 15.36
CA PRO A 217 -7.14 -2.02 15.88
C PRO A 217 -6.79 -0.72 15.15
N ALA A 218 -7.76 0.18 15.06
CA ALA A 218 -7.52 1.56 14.65
C ALA A 218 -6.65 2.27 15.70
N ALA A 219 -5.82 3.20 15.25
CA ALA A 219 -4.97 3.99 16.15
C ALA A 219 -5.82 4.98 16.96
N ARG A 220 -6.92 5.47 16.39
CA ARG A 220 -7.88 6.34 17.08
C ARG A 220 -9.27 5.72 17.11
N THR A 221 -9.84 5.70 18.30
CA THR A 221 -11.21 5.24 18.55
C THR A 221 -12.08 6.39 19.06
N VAL A 222 -13.40 6.29 18.87
CA VAL A 222 -14.38 7.21 19.47
C VAL A 222 -14.17 7.35 20.96
N ALA A 223 -13.92 6.23 21.65
CA ALA A 223 -13.67 6.21 23.08
C ALA A 223 -12.40 6.98 23.46
N SER A 224 -11.33 6.90 22.66
CA SER A 224 -10.09 7.63 22.90
C SER A 224 -10.18 9.13 22.60
N ILE A 225 -11.01 9.51 21.63
CA ILE A 225 -11.22 10.91 21.24
C ILE A 225 -12.06 11.64 22.29
N GLY A 226 -13.13 11.00 22.77
CA GLY A 226 -14.06 11.62 23.71
C GLY A 226 -14.81 12.81 23.10
N GLU A 227 -14.91 13.91 23.85
CA GLU A 227 -15.55 15.14 23.38
C GLU A 227 -14.60 15.94 22.50
N VAL A 228 -15.07 16.30 21.30
CA VAL A 228 -14.34 17.12 20.33
C VAL A 228 -15.18 18.34 19.97
N SER A 229 -14.56 19.52 19.98
CA SER A 229 -15.20 20.79 19.69
C SER A 229 -14.61 21.42 18.44
N THR A 230 -15.47 21.90 17.55
CA THR A 230 -15.10 22.59 16.31
C THR A 230 -15.75 23.98 16.21
N ASP A 231 -16.06 24.57 17.36
CA ASP A 231 -16.80 25.83 17.48
C ASP A 231 -16.05 27.06 16.97
N ASP A 232 -14.72 27.02 16.92
CA ASP A 232 -13.88 28.14 16.49
C ASP A 232 -12.67 27.68 15.64
N VAL A 233 -12.20 28.59 14.79
CA VAL A 233 -11.01 28.42 13.96
C VAL A 233 -9.81 29.00 14.71
N LEU A 234 -8.97 28.14 15.27
CA LEU A 234 -7.78 28.52 16.04
C LEU A 234 -6.73 29.20 15.15
N GLY A 235 -6.65 28.80 13.88
CA GLY A 235 -5.80 29.41 12.87
C GLY A 235 -6.12 28.87 11.49
N TYR A 236 -5.86 29.66 10.45
CA TYR A 236 -6.12 29.26 9.07
C TYR A 236 -5.07 29.80 8.11
N PHE A 237 -4.95 29.18 6.94
CA PHE A 237 -4.13 29.69 5.86
C PHE A 237 -4.70 29.29 4.50
N GLU A 238 -4.41 30.11 3.48
CA GLU A 238 -4.91 29.90 2.12
C GLU A 238 -3.77 29.95 1.12
N THR A 239 -3.79 29.03 0.16
CA THR A 239 -2.94 29.08 -1.03
C THR A 239 -3.78 28.92 -2.28
N ARG A 240 -3.31 29.44 -3.42
CA ARG A 240 -4.05 29.39 -4.69
C ARG A 240 -3.51 28.30 -5.61
N TYR A 241 -4.39 27.70 -6.40
CA TYR A 241 -4.03 26.76 -7.45
C TYR A 241 -4.82 27.08 -8.73
N ASN A 242 -4.32 26.64 -9.88
CA ASN A 242 -5.05 26.79 -11.14
C ASN A 242 -6.05 25.63 -11.31
N PRO A 243 -7.38 25.89 -11.34
CA PRO A 243 -8.41 24.87 -11.51
C PRO A 243 -8.68 24.49 -12.97
N ASP A 244 -7.96 25.06 -13.95
CA ASP A 244 -8.13 24.78 -15.37
C ASP A 244 -8.06 23.28 -15.68
N ARG A 245 -8.80 22.83 -16.71
CA ARG A 245 -8.84 21.43 -17.14
C ARG A 245 -7.46 20.83 -17.45
N LYS A 246 -6.53 21.65 -17.96
CA LYS A 246 -5.13 21.24 -18.22
C LYS A 246 -4.35 20.85 -16.95
N HIS A 247 -4.83 21.24 -15.77
CA HIS A 247 -4.25 20.94 -14.46
C HIS A 247 -5.19 20.05 -13.61
N ALA A 248 -6.08 19.29 -14.25
CA ALA A 248 -7.06 18.45 -13.57
C ALA A 248 -6.40 17.39 -12.68
N ASP A 249 -5.31 16.77 -13.13
CA ASP A 249 -4.62 15.72 -12.35
C ASP A 249 -3.89 16.29 -11.12
N ARG A 250 -3.28 17.47 -11.26
CA ARG A 250 -2.74 18.20 -10.10
C ARG A 250 -3.86 18.55 -9.11
N SER A 251 -4.98 19.06 -9.60
CA SER A 251 -6.14 19.41 -8.77
C SER A 251 -6.74 18.18 -8.08
N PHE A 252 -6.74 17.03 -8.75
CA PHE A 252 -7.13 15.75 -8.17
C PHE A 252 -6.20 15.35 -7.03
N ASN A 253 -4.88 15.41 -7.23
CA ASN A 253 -3.89 15.10 -6.19
C ASN A 253 -4.04 15.99 -4.95
N LEU A 254 -4.32 17.28 -5.15
CA LEU A 254 -4.60 18.21 -4.04
C LEU A 254 -5.82 17.77 -3.23
N ARG A 255 -6.94 17.49 -3.90
CA ARG A 255 -8.17 17.02 -3.23
C ARG A 255 -7.97 15.71 -2.50
N LEU A 256 -7.28 14.75 -3.12
CA LEU A 256 -7.00 13.44 -2.52
C LEU A 256 -6.12 13.56 -1.27
N ALA A 257 -5.09 14.42 -1.29
CA ALA A 257 -4.27 14.65 -0.12
C ALA A 257 -5.03 15.39 0.99
N ALA A 258 -5.85 16.39 0.63
CA ALA A 258 -6.70 17.11 1.57
C ALA A 258 -7.74 16.20 2.25
N SER A 259 -8.38 15.30 1.48
CA SER A 259 -9.40 14.40 2.03
C SER A 259 -8.86 13.38 3.03
N LYS A 260 -7.54 13.13 3.05
CA LYS A 260 -6.91 12.28 4.08
C LYS A 260 -6.66 13.02 5.39
N LEU A 261 -6.68 14.35 5.36
CA LEU A 261 -6.43 15.23 6.52
C LEU A 261 -7.73 15.76 7.10
N ASP A 262 -8.73 15.99 6.25
CA ASP A 262 -10.00 16.57 6.64
C ASP A 262 -10.72 15.72 7.70
N GLY A 263 -11.05 16.33 8.84
CA GLY A 263 -11.65 15.65 9.99
C GLY A 263 -10.67 14.91 10.90
N HIS A 264 -9.36 14.92 10.60
CA HIS A 264 -8.36 14.24 11.44
C HIS A 264 -8.24 14.92 12.81
N VAL A 265 -8.31 14.11 13.88
CA VAL A 265 -8.21 14.58 15.26
C VAL A 265 -6.77 14.42 15.76
N VAL A 266 -6.21 15.49 16.34
CA VAL A 266 -4.91 15.46 17.01
C VAL A 266 -5.13 15.67 18.51
N MET A 267 -4.77 14.67 19.32
CA MET A 267 -5.02 14.64 20.76
C MET A 267 -4.08 15.58 21.53
N PRO A 268 -4.44 16.02 22.75
CA PRO A 268 -3.54 16.79 23.60
C PRO A 268 -2.16 16.13 23.77
N GLY A 269 -1.09 16.88 23.53
CA GLY A 269 0.29 16.42 23.64
C GLY A 269 0.81 15.61 22.45
N GLU A 270 -0.06 15.22 21.52
CA GLU A 270 0.31 14.41 20.36
C GLU A 270 1.13 15.17 19.32
N VAL A 271 2.05 14.46 18.66
CA VAL A 271 2.76 14.93 17.47
C VAL A 271 2.11 14.29 16.24
N PHE A 272 1.39 15.09 15.47
CA PHE A 272 0.89 14.73 14.15
C PHE A 272 2.04 14.62 13.14
N ASP A 273 2.05 13.59 12.30
CA ASP A 273 2.96 13.41 11.17
C ASP A 273 2.16 13.35 9.85
N PHE A 274 2.46 14.29 8.95
CA PHE A 274 1.78 14.40 7.65
C PHE A 274 1.92 13.15 6.78
N ASN A 275 3.07 12.47 6.80
CA ASN A 275 3.32 11.29 5.97
C ASN A 275 2.63 10.05 6.52
N GLU A 276 2.49 9.93 7.85
CA GLU A 276 1.75 8.82 8.46
C GLU A 276 0.27 8.86 8.07
N VAL A 277 -0.33 10.06 8.05
CA VAL A 277 -1.75 10.23 7.74
C VAL A 277 -2.02 10.19 6.23
N VAL A 278 -1.22 10.88 5.42
CA VAL A 278 -1.47 10.98 3.97
C VAL A 278 -0.93 9.75 3.20
N GLY A 279 0.05 9.03 3.74
CA GLY A 279 0.57 7.78 3.18
C GLY A 279 1.40 7.93 1.89
N ALA A 280 1.63 6.83 1.17
CA ALA A 280 2.43 6.84 -0.05
C ALA A 280 1.76 7.60 -1.21
N ARG A 281 2.57 8.28 -2.03
CA ARG A 281 2.12 9.09 -3.19
C ARG A 281 2.36 8.31 -4.48
N ASP A 282 1.66 7.19 -4.63
CA ASP A 282 1.78 6.27 -5.77
C ASP A 282 0.43 6.00 -6.45
N GLU A 283 0.45 5.28 -7.58
CA GLU A 283 -0.75 4.97 -8.37
C GLU A 283 -1.71 4.04 -7.62
N ALA A 284 -1.17 3.12 -6.79
CA ALA A 284 -1.97 2.23 -5.97
C ALA A 284 -2.81 2.99 -4.93
N ASN A 285 -2.29 4.12 -4.44
CA ASN A 285 -3.00 5.06 -3.58
C ASN A 285 -3.81 6.11 -4.36
N GLY A 286 -3.93 5.98 -5.69
CA GLY A 286 -4.75 6.81 -6.55
C GLY A 286 -4.09 8.12 -7.02
N TYR A 287 -2.84 8.39 -6.64
CA TYR A 287 -2.15 9.61 -7.08
C TYR A 287 -1.81 9.56 -8.56
N LYS A 288 -1.83 10.74 -9.19
CA LYS A 288 -1.57 10.93 -10.61
C LYS A 288 -0.27 11.67 -10.85
N VAL A 289 0.28 11.53 -12.05
CA VAL A 289 1.43 12.31 -12.52
C VAL A 289 1.00 13.77 -12.71
N ALA A 290 1.74 14.69 -12.10
CA ALA A 290 1.52 16.13 -12.24
C ALA A 290 2.83 16.88 -11.98
N ALA A 291 2.90 18.15 -12.41
CA ALA A 291 4.05 19.00 -12.17
C ALA A 291 4.43 19.07 -10.67
N ALA A 292 5.69 18.78 -10.38
CA ALA A 292 6.35 18.78 -9.08
C ALA A 292 7.70 19.50 -9.16
N ILE A 293 8.30 19.83 -8.01
CA ILE A 293 9.64 20.42 -7.96
C ILE A 293 10.61 19.32 -7.54
N ALA A 294 11.64 19.06 -8.36
CA ALA A 294 12.72 18.13 -8.04
C ALA A 294 14.07 18.79 -8.34
N ASN A 295 14.96 18.84 -7.35
CA ASN A 295 16.31 19.41 -7.48
C ASN A 295 16.36 20.81 -8.11
N GLY A 296 15.35 21.65 -7.84
CA GLY A 296 15.26 23.01 -8.37
C GLY A 296 14.58 23.15 -9.75
N GLU A 297 14.34 22.04 -10.45
CA GLU A 297 13.62 22.01 -11.74
C GLU A 297 12.13 21.64 -11.53
N ILE A 298 11.27 22.07 -12.46
CA ILE A 298 9.87 21.58 -12.54
C ILE A 298 9.89 20.31 -13.38
N VAL A 299 9.44 19.20 -12.79
CA VAL A 299 9.35 17.90 -13.47
C VAL A 299 7.97 17.31 -13.25
N ASP A 300 7.51 16.49 -14.19
CA ASP A 300 6.32 15.68 -13.96
C ASP A 300 6.66 14.55 -12.99
N GLY A 301 5.90 14.48 -11.89
CA GLY A 301 6.09 13.51 -10.83
C GLY A 301 4.77 13.03 -10.26
N ILE A 302 4.73 11.79 -9.82
CA ILE A 302 3.54 11.25 -9.16
C ILE A 302 3.27 11.98 -7.85
N GLY A 303 2.01 12.35 -7.60
CA GLY A 303 1.61 13.09 -6.39
C GLY A 303 2.00 14.56 -6.39
N GLY A 304 2.33 15.14 -7.55
CA GLY A 304 2.58 16.58 -7.70
C GLY A 304 1.42 17.41 -7.12
N GLY A 305 1.75 18.34 -6.22
CA GLY A 305 0.79 19.20 -5.50
C GLY A 305 0.75 18.96 -3.99
N THR A 306 1.19 17.81 -3.48
CA THR A 306 1.11 17.47 -2.04
C THR A 306 1.85 18.43 -1.11
N CYS A 307 2.99 19.01 -1.53
CA CYS A 307 3.68 20.05 -0.77
C CYS A 307 2.84 21.33 -0.59
N GLN A 308 1.91 21.63 -1.50
CA GLN A 308 1.00 22.76 -1.34
C GLN A 308 0.00 22.52 -0.20
N ILE A 309 -0.50 21.29 -0.06
CA ILE A 309 -1.36 20.90 1.07
C ILE A 309 -0.57 21.00 2.38
N ALA A 310 0.63 20.39 2.42
CA ALA A 310 1.50 20.46 3.61
C ALA A 310 1.85 21.91 3.99
N GLY A 311 2.21 22.76 3.03
CA GLY A 311 2.49 24.17 3.27
C GLY A 311 1.28 24.97 3.75
N THR A 312 0.08 24.66 3.24
CA THR A 312 -1.15 25.34 3.67
C THR A 312 -1.52 24.92 5.10
N LEU A 313 -1.45 23.62 5.41
CA LEU A 313 -1.64 23.09 6.76
C LEU A 313 -0.60 23.65 7.75
N HIS A 314 0.68 23.69 7.36
CA HIS A 314 1.72 24.33 8.16
C HIS A 314 1.37 25.79 8.46
N GLY A 315 0.88 26.54 7.47
CA GLY A 315 0.40 27.91 7.67
C GLY A 315 -0.71 28.00 8.71
N ALA A 316 -1.74 27.16 8.61
CA ALA A 316 -2.85 27.16 9.55
C ALA A 316 -2.39 26.83 10.98
N ALA A 317 -1.58 25.78 11.13
CA ALA A 317 -0.97 25.38 12.40
C ALA A 317 -0.06 26.47 12.99
N TYR A 318 0.70 27.14 12.13
CA TYR A 318 1.57 28.25 12.53
C TYR A 318 0.75 29.43 13.06
N PHE A 319 -0.35 29.81 12.43
CA PHE A 319 -1.20 30.88 12.96
C PHE A 319 -2.16 30.45 14.08
N ALA A 320 -2.37 29.14 14.26
CA ALA A 320 -3.01 28.57 15.45
C ALA A 320 -2.10 28.58 16.68
N GLY A 321 -0.82 28.94 16.52
CA GLY A 321 0.13 28.98 17.62
C GLY A 321 0.69 27.59 17.98
N LEU A 322 0.51 26.56 17.14
CA LEU A 322 1.02 25.23 17.41
C LEU A 322 2.56 25.18 17.32
N PRO A 323 3.23 24.38 18.17
CA PRO A 323 4.63 24.04 18.00
C PRO A 323 4.88 23.27 16.69
N VAL A 324 5.80 23.76 15.88
CA VAL A 324 6.28 23.08 14.66
C VAL A 324 7.47 22.21 15.06
N VAL A 325 7.27 20.89 15.05
CA VAL A 325 8.29 19.91 15.48
C VAL A 325 9.29 19.62 14.37
N GLU A 326 8.79 19.45 13.15
CA GLU A 326 9.62 19.22 11.97
C GLU A 326 9.00 19.94 10.77
N ARG A 327 9.79 20.75 10.08
CA ARG A 327 9.42 21.40 8.82
C ARG A 327 10.69 21.70 8.03
N ARG A 328 10.64 21.52 6.72
CA ARG A 328 11.71 21.92 5.80
C ARG A 328 11.17 22.84 4.69
N PRO A 329 11.86 23.93 4.33
CA PRO A 329 11.51 24.71 3.14
C PRO A 329 11.79 23.92 1.85
N HIS A 330 11.31 24.42 0.72
CA HIS A 330 11.67 23.93 -0.60
C HIS A 330 13.09 24.36 -0.98
N THR A 331 13.68 23.64 -1.95
CA THR A 331 14.97 24.00 -2.56
C THR A 331 14.89 25.16 -3.55
N ARG A 332 13.73 25.82 -3.65
CA ARG A 332 13.51 27.09 -4.33
C ARG A 332 12.19 27.69 -3.84
N PRO A 333 11.99 29.01 -3.92
CA PRO A 333 10.73 29.63 -3.55
C PRO A 333 9.55 29.10 -4.39
N SER A 334 8.43 28.79 -3.73
CA SER A 334 7.21 28.33 -4.40
C SER A 334 6.24 29.48 -4.63
N PHE A 335 5.73 29.64 -5.86
CA PHE A 335 4.83 30.76 -6.21
C PHE A 335 3.47 30.75 -5.50
N TYR A 336 3.00 29.60 -5.00
CA TYR A 336 1.68 29.50 -4.38
C TYR A 336 1.66 29.88 -2.89
N ILE A 337 2.82 30.07 -2.25
CA ILE A 337 2.93 30.28 -0.79
C ILE A 337 4.02 31.31 -0.45
N LYS A 338 3.86 32.01 0.68
CA LYS A 338 4.86 32.98 1.14
C LYS A 338 6.17 32.23 1.43
N MET A 339 7.30 32.78 0.96
CA MET A 339 8.64 32.33 1.37
C MET A 339 8.74 32.34 2.90
N GLY A 340 9.15 31.22 3.49
CA GLY A 340 9.16 31.02 4.94
C GLY A 340 7.90 30.40 5.53
N MET A 341 6.87 30.14 4.73
CA MET A 341 5.65 29.44 5.16
C MET A 341 5.45 28.10 4.45
N ASP A 342 6.24 27.81 3.42
CA ASP A 342 6.19 26.57 2.67
C ASP A 342 6.69 25.38 3.49
N ALA A 343 6.20 24.18 3.20
CA ALA A 343 6.67 22.94 3.80
C ALA A 343 6.84 21.88 2.72
N THR A 344 8.05 21.34 2.59
CA THR A 344 8.37 20.24 1.68
C THR A 344 8.01 18.92 2.34
N VAL A 345 7.39 18.03 1.59
CA VAL A 345 7.10 16.64 2.00
C VAL A 345 7.50 15.68 0.89
N VAL A 346 8.13 14.59 1.26
CA VAL A 346 8.56 13.49 0.38
C VAL A 346 8.34 12.21 1.16
N TYR A 347 7.44 11.35 0.69
CA TYR A 347 7.18 10.09 1.38
C TYR A 347 8.32 9.08 1.17
N PRO A 348 8.79 8.36 2.20
CA PRO A 348 8.50 8.52 3.63
C PRO A 348 9.50 9.45 4.36
N THR A 349 10.45 10.06 3.66
CA THR A 349 11.69 10.62 4.24
C THR A 349 11.63 12.07 4.73
N ILE A 350 10.85 12.95 4.08
CA ILE A 350 10.68 14.36 4.48
C ILE A 350 9.22 14.57 4.85
N THR A 351 8.94 15.04 6.05
CA THR A 351 7.58 15.23 6.54
C THR A 351 7.38 16.58 7.24
N LEU A 352 6.13 16.89 7.55
CA LEU A 352 5.72 17.99 8.41
C LEU A 352 5.20 17.38 9.71
N LYS A 353 5.80 17.75 10.85
CA LYS A 353 5.34 17.36 12.18
C LYS A 353 4.87 18.56 12.99
N LEU A 354 3.68 18.43 13.56
CA LEU A 354 3.01 19.47 14.34
C LEU A 354 2.60 18.88 15.69
N ARG A 355 2.83 19.59 16.79
CA ARG A 355 2.39 19.12 18.10
C ARG A 355 1.13 19.86 18.54
N ASN A 356 0.12 19.15 19.00
CA ASN A 356 -0.99 19.76 19.71
C ASN A 356 -0.58 20.03 21.17
N ASP A 357 -0.35 21.29 21.52
CA ASP A 357 -0.05 21.71 22.89
C ASP A 357 -1.25 22.32 23.63
N PHE A 358 -2.45 22.25 23.03
CA PHE A 358 -3.69 22.59 23.72
C PHE A 358 -4.11 21.48 24.69
N PRO A 359 -4.87 21.80 25.74
CA PRO A 359 -5.39 20.81 26.69
C PRO A 359 -6.61 20.03 26.17
N HIS A 360 -7.01 20.27 24.92
CA HIS A 360 -8.15 19.63 24.26
C HIS A 360 -7.75 19.13 22.87
N PRO A 361 -8.48 18.17 22.28
CA PRO A 361 -8.27 17.77 20.90
C PRO A 361 -8.43 18.96 19.95
N ILE A 362 -7.72 18.91 18.82
CA ILE A 362 -7.91 19.82 17.69
C ILE A 362 -8.27 19.00 16.45
N VAL A 363 -9.03 19.60 15.53
CA VAL A 363 -9.42 18.95 14.28
C VAL A 363 -8.81 19.68 13.10
N LEU A 364 -8.26 18.94 12.16
CA LEU A 364 -7.76 19.48 10.90
C LEU A 364 -8.92 19.60 9.91
N HIS A 365 -9.09 20.76 9.29
CA HIS A 365 -10.03 20.96 8.19
C HIS A 365 -9.26 21.42 6.95
N GLU A 366 -9.36 20.69 5.85
CA GLU A 366 -8.61 20.96 4.62
C GLU A 366 -9.52 20.89 3.39
N THR A 367 -9.75 22.02 2.75
CA THR A 367 -10.63 22.15 1.58
C THR A 367 -9.85 22.55 0.34
N VAL A 368 -10.25 22.01 -0.82
CA VAL A 368 -9.63 22.28 -2.12
C VAL A 368 -10.73 22.52 -3.15
N GLU A 369 -11.08 23.79 -3.31
CA GLU A 369 -12.22 24.19 -4.13
C GLU A 369 -12.05 25.61 -4.68
N ASN A 370 -12.67 25.87 -5.84
CA ASN A 370 -12.70 27.18 -6.47
C ASN A 370 -11.31 27.84 -6.66
N GLY A 371 -10.26 27.03 -6.88
CA GLY A 371 -8.89 27.52 -7.07
C GLY A 371 -8.18 27.93 -5.77
N VAL A 372 -8.73 27.58 -4.61
CA VAL A 372 -8.15 27.84 -3.28
C VAL A 372 -7.99 26.52 -2.53
N VAL A 373 -6.81 26.33 -1.95
CA VAL A 373 -6.57 25.38 -0.87
C VAL A 373 -6.69 26.16 0.43
N ARG A 374 -7.54 25.72 1.35
CA ARG A 374 -7.72 26.33 2.66
C ARG A 374 -7.54 25.28 3.75
N ALA A 375 -6.64 25.57 4.67
CA ALA A 375 -6.42 24.78 5.86
C ALA A 375 -6.91 25.55 7.09
N GLU A 376 -7.55 24.86 8.02
CA GLU A 376 -7.96 25.39 9.32
C GLU A 376 -7.62 24.40 10.44
N ILE A 377 -7.27 24.95 11.59
CA ILE A 377 -7.17 24.21 12.84
C ILE A 377 -8.40 24.57 13.67
N LEU A 378 -9.26 23.59 13.93
CA LEU A 378 -10.51 23.78 14.66
C LEU A 378 -10.36 23.39 16.13
N GLY A 379 -11.10 24.07 16.99
CA GLY A 379 -11.14 23.81 18.42
C GLY A 379 -12.30 24.54 19.10
N PRO A 380 -12.34 24.59 20.44
CA PRO A 380 -13.40 25.27 21.19
C PRO A 380 -13.32 26.79 21.14
N LYS A 381 -12.11 27.37 21.16
CA LYS A 381 -11.94 28.83 21.18
C LYS A 381 -10.52 29.25 20.80
N ARG A 382 -10.40 30.26 19.94
CA ARG A 382 -9.14 30.92 19.63
C ARG A 382 -8.74 31.89 20.75
N THR A 383 -7.58 31.65 21.38
CA THR A 383 -7.02 32.53 22.42
C THR A 383 -5.70 33.20 22.03
N ARG A 384 -5.04 32.68 20.98
CA ARG A 384 -3.67 33.07 20.61
C ARG A 384 -3.66 34.12 19.49
N ASP A 385 -2.92 35.20 19.72
CA ASP A 385 -2.47 36.11 18.66
C ASP A 385 -1.09 35.67 18.17
N VAL A 386 -0.91 35.57 16.85
CA VAL A 386 0.34 35.15 16.23
C VAL A 386 0.78 36.17 15.20
N VAL A 387 2.03 36.64 15.33
CA VAL A 387 2.69 37.52 14.37
C VAL A 387 3.89 36.81 13.77
N PHE A 388 3.90 36.68 12.46
CA PHE A 388 5.00 36.22 11.64
C PHE A 388 5.73 37.41 11.02
N THR A 389 7.04 37.47 11.13
CA THR A 389 7.90 38.42 10.38
C THR A 389 8.95 37.66 9.61
N ARG A 390 9.06 37.91 8.30
CA ARG A 390 10.12 37.41 7.44
C ARG A 390 10.97 38.56 6.94
N ARG A 391 12.29 38.43 7.01
CA ARG A 391 13.27 39.36 6.44
C ARG A 391 14.23 38.64 5.50
N ILE A 392 14.55 39.26 4.37
CA ILE A 392 15.63 38.80 3.49
C ILE A 392 16.96 39.32 4.07
N GLU A 393 17.85 38.41 4.45
CA GLU A 393 19.17 38.76 4.97
C GLU A 393 20.23 38.78 3.85
N ASP A 394 20.09 37.92 2.84
CA ASP A 394 21.06 37.78 1.75
C ASP A 394 20.37 37.29 0.46
N VAL A 395 20.93 37.67 -0.69
CA VAL A 395 20.46 37.25 -2.02
C VAL A 395 21.65 36.77 -2.84
N VAL A 396 21.57 35.53 -3.32
CA VAL A 396 22.63 34.88 -4.10
C VAL A 396 22.21 34.86 -5.57
N PRO A 397 22.98 35.45 -6.50
CA PRO A 397 22.68 35.39 -7.93
C PRO A 397 22.60 33.96 -8.45
N PHE A 398 21.78 33.72 -9.47
CA PHE A 398 21.75 32.44 -10.17
C PHE A 398 22.80 32.38 -11.30
N GLY A 399 23.27 31.18 -11.61
CA GLY A 399 24.10 30.91 -12.79
C GLY A 399 23.27 30.57 -14.02
N GLU A 400 23.91 30.56 -15.19
CA GLU A 400 23.32 30.09 -16.44
C GLU A 400 23.91 28.76 -16.88
N SER A 401 23.12 27.96 -17.60
CA SER A 401 23.56 26.75 -18.29
C SER A 401 22.95 26.67 -19.69
N GLU A 402 23.66 26.02 -20.61
CA GLU A 402 23.17 25.73 -21.95
C GLU A 402 23.09 24.21 -22.16
N LYS A 403 21.92 23.71 -22.55
CA LYS A 403 21.68 22.31 -22.90
C LYS A 403 21.52 22.20 -24.41
N GLN A 404 22.39 21.42 -25.06
CA GLN A 404 22.30 21.17 -26.50
C GLN A 404 21.08 20.31 -26.82
N ASP A 405 20.37 20.65 -27.90
CA ASP A 405 19.10 20.03 -28.21
C ASP A 405 18.89 19.78 -29.71
N ALA A 406 18.90 18.51 -30.09
CA ALA A 406 18.72 18.08 -31.47
C ALA A 406 17.26 18.22 -31.96
N ALA A 407 16.29 18.41 -31.06
CA ALA A 407 14.89 18.65 -31.41
C ALA A 407 14.63 20.10 -31.82
N LEU A 408 15.60 20.99 -31.63
CA LEU A 408 15.51 22.40 -32.01
C LEU A 408 16.39 22.70 -33.23
N PRO A 409 15.92 23.52 -34.20
CA PRO A 409 16.71 23.87 -35.38
C PRO A 409 18.02 24.54 -35.01
N LYS A 410 19.10 24.22 -35.73
CA LYS A 410 20.40 24.87 -35.52
C LYS A 410 20.29 26.40 -35.59
N GLY A 411 20.89 27.07 -34.60
CA GLY A 411 20.88 28.53 -34.47
C GLY A 411 19.72 29.08 -33.65
N THR A 412 18.80 28.23 -33.18
CA THR A 412 17.80 28.62 -32.17
C THR A 412 18.40 28.56 -30.77
N ARG A 413 17.98 29.51 -29.92
CA ARG A 413 18.30 29.54 -28.49
C ARG A 413 17.05 29.96 -27.74
N ILE A 414 16.51 29.06 -26.93
CA ILE A 414 15.30 29.32 -26.15
C ILE A 414 15.57 29.23 -24.66
N LEU A 415 14.90 30.08 -23.90
CA LEU A 415 14.90 30.01 -22.45
C LEU A 415 14.00 28.85 -22.02
N ALA A 416 14.59 27.75 -21.55
CA ALA A 416 13.84 26.59 -21.11
C ALA A 416 13.41 26.70 -19.64
N GLN A 417 14.23 27.34 -18.81
CA GLN A 417 13.92 27.62 -17.41
C GLN A 417 14.53 28.96 -17.03
N ARG A 418 13.70 29.87 -16.49
CA ARG A 418 14.19 31.09 -15.86
C ARG A 418 14.90 30.79 -14.54
N GLY A 419 16.07 31.39 -14.34
CA GLY A 419 16.81 31.28 -13.09
C GLY A 419 16.11 32.02 -11.95
N ILE A 420 16.23 31.50 -10.73
CA ILE A 420 15.70 32.13 -9.51
C ILE A 420 16.87 32.42 -8.57
N PRO A 421 17.05 33.66 -8.09
CA PRO A 421 18.08 33.95 -7.09
C PRO A 421 17.90 33.09 -5.85
N GLY A 422 19.00 32.79 -5.16
CA GLY A 422 18.98 32.20 -3.84
C GLY A 422 18.65 33.25 -2.78
N PHE A 423 18.03 32.83 -1.69
CA PHE A 423 17.62 33.71 -0.60
C PHE A 423 17.98 33.09 0.75
N LYS A 424 18.63 33.86 1.62
CA LYS A 424 18.70 33.57 3.05
C LYS A 424 17.69 34.44 3.77
N VAL A 425 16.79 33.83 4.52
CA VAL A 425 15.72 34.55 5.22
C VAL A 425 15.70 34.24 6.69
N ARG A 426 15.42 35.27 7.49
CA ARG A 426 15.11 35.13 8.91
C ARG A 426 13.60 35.17 9.10
N ARG A 427 13.11 34.28 9.96
CA ARG A 427 11.71 34.12 10.33
C ARG A 427 11.58 34.31 11.83
N ASP A 428 10.77 35.28 12.23
CA ASP A 428 10.50 35.61 13.62
C ASP A 428 9.01 35.37 13.89
N ARG A 429 8.67 34.56 14.90
CA ARG A 429 7.31 34.33 15.37
C ARG A 429 7.13 34.96 16.73
N THR A 430 6.03 35.67 16.95
CA THR A 430 5.57 36.02 18.30
C THR A 430 4.19 35.43 18.52
N ILE A 431 4.03 34.66 19.58
CA ILE A 431 2.74 34.09 20.02
C ILE A 431 2.38 34.75 21.34
N ARG A 432 1.20 35.36 21.42
CA ARG A 432 0.63 35.90 22.65
C ARG A 432 -0.60 35.09 23.03
N ASP A 433 -0.63 34.57 24.25
CA ASP A 433 -1.74 33.81 24.83
C ASP A 433 -2.04 34.41 26.21
N GLY A 434 -2.99 35.36 26.26
CA GLY A 434 -3.19 36.22 27.41
C GLY A 434 -1.92 37.02 27.76
N GLU A 435 -1.42 36.89 28.98
CA GLU A 435 -0.20 37.56 29.45
C GLU A 435 1.09 36.87 28.96
N LYS A 436 1.01 35.60 28.54
CA LYS A 436 2.17 34.84 28.09
C LYS A 436 2.57 35.25 26.68
N VAL A 437 3.84 35.59 26.49
CA VAL A 437 4.42 35.89 25.17
C VAL A 437 5.60 34.98 24.90
N THR A 438 5.51 34.21 23.82
CA THR A 438 6.59 33.36 23.30
C THR A 438 7.15 33.99 22.02
N ARG A 439 8.49 33.97 21.87
CA ARG A 439 9.17 34.42 20.65
C ARG A 439 10.05 33.31 20.11
N GLU A 440 9.90 33.01 18.82
CA GLU A 440 10.67 31.99 18.10
C GLU A 440 11.44 32.68 16.96
N HIS A 441 12.66 32.22 16.71
CA HIS A 441 13.51 32.73 15.64
C HIS A 441 14.08 31.55 14.86
N ASP A 442 13.97 31.58 13.54
CA ASP A 442 14.40 30.51 12.64
C ASP A 442 14.98 31.10 11.35
N LYS A 443 15.68 30.29 10.57
CA LYS A 443 16.28 30.67 9.30
C LYS A 443 15.94 29.66 8.22
N ASP A 444 15.57 30.16 7.05
CA ASP A 444 15.48 29.34 5.85
C ASP A 444 16.53 29.77 4.84
N GLU A 445 17.01 28.80 4.07
CA GLU A 445 17.87 29.02 2.93
C GLU A 445 17.25 28.39 1.69
N TYR A 446 17.15 29.18 0.63
CA TYR A 446 16.72 28.75 -0.70
C TYR A 446 17.94 28.91 -1.61
N PRO A 447 18.53 27.81 -2.13
CA PRO A 447 19.64 27.92 -3.07
C PRO A 447 19.18 28.53 -4.41
N PRO A 448 20.07 29.20 -5.16
CA PRO A 448 19.73 29.70 -6.49
C PRO A 448 19.47 28.54 -7.46
N THR A 449 18.48 28.71 -8.34
CA THR A 449 18.23 27.77 -9.45
C THR A 449 18.80 28.30 -10.75
N GLN A 450 19.45 27.45 -11.53
CA GLN A 450 20.06 27.87 -12.79
C GLN A 450 19.02 28.34 -13.80
N GLN A 451 19.40 29.37 -14.56
CA GLN A 451 18.78 29.70 -15.83
C GLN A 451 19.25 28.70 -16.89
N ILE A 452 18.32 28.02 -17.55
CA ILE A 452 18.65 26.97 -18.51
C ILE A 452 18.20 27.44 -19.90
N TRP A 453 19.16 27.51 -20.81
CA TRP A 453 18.93 27.75 -22.22
C TRP A 453 19.00 26.43 -22.99
N ARG A 454 18.07 26.18 -23.92
CA ARG A 454 18.19 25.10 -24.90
C ARG A 454 18.72 25.67 -26.21
N VAL A 455 19.83 25.12 -26.69
CA VAL A 455 20.49 25.56 -27.93
C VAL A 455 20.27 24.50 -28.99
N GLY A 456 19.68 24.89 -30.12
CA GLY A 456 19.35 23.99 -31.19
C GLY A 456 20.57 23.47 -31.93
N THR A 457 20.65 22.14 -32.06
CA THR A 457 21.67 21.42 -32.83
C THR A 457 21.08 20.55 -33.95
N GLY A 458 19.74 20.55 -34.09
CA GLY A 458 19.02 19.78 -35.10
C GLY A 458 19.06 20.39 -36.50
N PRO A 459 18.47 19.70 -37.50
CA PRO A 459 18.36 20.21 -38.87
C PRO A 459 17.73 21.60 -38.93
N THR A 460 18.26 22.47 -39.80
CA THR A 460 17.81 23.87 -39.94
C THR A 460 16.39 24.00 -40.48
N ASP A 461 15.86 22.95 -41.11
CA ASP A 461 14.53 22.88 -41.70
C ASP A 461 13.46 22.29 -40.76
N LEU A 462 13.83 21.94 -39.52
CA LEU A 462 12.89 21.50 -38.49
C LEU A 462 11.79 22.56 -38.26
N LYS A 463 10.53 22.17 -38.44
CA LYS A 463 9.36 23.03 -38.16
C LYS A 463 8.90 22.84 -36.72
N VAL A 464 9.60 23.46 -35.78
CA VAL A 464 9.24 23.48 -34.36
C VAL A 464 8.98 24.92 -33.91
N THR A 465 7.84 25.16 -33.26
CA THR A 465 7.58 26.44 -32.59
C THR A 465 8.24 26.42 -31.23
N ALA A 466 9.38 27.07 -31.12
CA ALA A 466 10.12 27.18 -29.87
C ALA A 466 9.52 28.33 -29.03
N VAL A 467 9.20 28.06 -27.77
CA VAL A 467 8.57 29.03 -26.84
C VAL A 467 9.48 29.19 -25.63
N ASP A 468 9.78 30.43 -25.28
CA ASP A 468 10.56 30.77 -24.09
C ASP A 468 9.75 30.56 -22.82
N ASP A 469 10.44 30.36 -21.70
CA ASP A 469 9.85 30.43 -20.38
C ASP A 469 9.33 31.84 -20.08
N GLU A 470 8.00 31.98 -20.12
CA GLU A 470 7.27 33.21 -19.86
C GLU A 470 7.04 33.49 -18.36
N HIS A 471 7.50 32.62 -17.45
CA HIS A 471 7.32 32.87 -16.02
C HIS A 471 8.02 34.18 -15.62
N PRO A 472 7.37 35.03 -14.78
CA PRO A 472 7.96 36.27 -14.32
C PRO A 472 9.17 35.99 -13.42
N GLU A 473 10.07 36.97 -13.34
CA GLU A 473 11.15 36.95 -12.36
C GLU A 473 10.60 36.82 -10.94
N TYR A 474 11.26 36.01 -10.11
CA TYR A 474 10.86 35.86 -8.72
C TYR A 474 11.34 37.07 -7.91
N ILE A 475 10.38 37.91 -7.52
CA ILE A 475 10.61 39.12 -6.73
C ILE A 475 10.09 38.90 -5.31
N ALA A 476 10.82 39.39 -4.32
CA ALA A 476 10.44 39.26 -2.91
C ALA A 476 10.58 40.58 -2.15
N ASP A 477 9.59 40.88 -1.32
CA ASP A 477 9.65 42.01 -0.38
C ASP A 477 10.82 41.79 0.61
N GLU A 478 11.52 42.87 0.98
CA GLU A 478 12.62 42.83 1.95
C GLU A 478 12.11 42.38 3.32
N GLN A 479 10.93 42.88 3.72
CA GLN A 479 10.24 42.42 4.92
C GLN A 479 8.76 42.17 4.65
N LEU A 480 8.26 41.05 5.19
CA LEU A 480 6.85 40.67 5.23
C LEU A 480 6.45 40.43 6.68
N THR A 481 5.35 41.03 7.13
CA THR A 481 4.74 40.77 8.44
C THR A 481 3.31 40.30 8.23
N ILE A 482 2.90 39.24 8.92
CA ILE A 482 1.54 38.70 8.88
C ILE A 482 1.07 38.50 10.32
N ALA A 483 -0.11 38.99 10.66
CA ALA A 483 -0.72 38.81 11.97
C ALA A 483 -2.10 38.16 11.85
N GLN A 484 -2.40 37.22 12.75
CA GLN A 484 -3.74 36.65 12.95
C GLN A 484 -3.99 36.47 14.45
N GLY A 485 -5.22 36.68 14.90
CA GLY A 485 -5.57 36.54 16.30
C GLY A 485 -6.86 37.25 16.67
N PRO A 486 -7.49 36.89 17.79
CA PRO A 486 -8.71 37.54 18.27
C PRO A 486 -8.52 39.03 18.60
N ASN A 487 -7.29 39.47 18.92
CA ASN A 487 -7.00 40.87 19.25
C ASN A 487 -6.28 41.62 18.11
N ILE A 488 -6.23 41.04 16.91
CA ILE A 488 -5.64 41.70 15.74
C ILE A 488 -6.74 42.49 15.00
N GLU A 489 -6.64 43.81 15.05
CA GLU A 489 -7.53 44.70 14.30
C GLU A 489 -7.08 44.83 12.84
N ASP A 490 -8.02 44.64 11.90
CA ASP A 490 -7.79 44.93 10.49
C ASP A 490 -8.33 46.32 10.13
N PRO A 491 -7.44 47.31 9.88
CA PRO A 491 -7.85 48.67 9.53
C PRO A 491 -8.56 48.78 8.17
N HIS A 492 -8.57 47.70 7.38
CA HIS A 492 -9.19 47.63 6.05
C HIS A 492 -10.41 46.70 5.97
N ALA A 493 -10.82 46.09 7.09
CA ALA A 493 -12.00 45.23 7.12
C ALA A 493 -13.26 46.02 6.76
N ARG A 494 -13.82 45.75 5.56
CA ARG A 494 -15.16 46.24 5.21
C ARG A 494 -16.17 45.55 6.13
N ARG A 495 -17.17 46.30 6.61
CA ARG A 495 -18.26 45.85 7.53
C ARG A 495 -19.06 44.59 7.10
N ASN A 496 -18.76 43.97 5.97
CA ASN A 496 -19.44 42.76 5.50
C ASN A 496 -18.50 41.55 5.60
N GLY A 497 -18.73 40.74 6.64
CA GLY A 497 -18.21 39.37 6.78
C GLY A 497 -16.88 39.26 7.48
N VAL A 498 -16.89 39.25 8.82
CA VAL A 498 -15.76 38.73 9.61
C VAL A 498 -15.63 37.24 9.26
N ARG A 499 -14.51 36.84 8.63
CA ARG A 499 -14.24 35.43 8.31
C ARG A 499 -14.06 34.64 9.61
N ALA A 500 -14.49 33.38 9.63
CA ALA A 500 -14.20 32.46 10.72
C ALA A 500 -12.67 32.41 10.96
N GLY A 501 -12.25 32.59 12.21
CA GLY A 501 -10.85 32.75 12.60
C GLY A 501 -10.32 34.19 12.65
N GLY A 502 -11.12 35.21 12.32
CA GLY A 502 -10.69 36.62 12.38
C GLY A 502 -9.86 37.07 11.17
N PRO A 503 -9.44 38.35 11.11
CA PRO A 503 -8.73 38.87 9.95
C PRO A 503 -7.27 38.40 9.88
N THR A 504 -6.74 38.31 8.66
CA THR A 504 -5.30 38.23 8.41
C THR A 504 -4.80 39.60 7.97
N VAL A 505 -3.96 40.22 8.79
CA VAL A 505 -3.36 41.53 8.48
C VAL A 505 -1.96 41.31 7.94
N GLU A 506 -1.71 41.76 6.70
CA GLU A 506 -0.39 41.70 6.08
C GLU A 506 0.21 43.11 5.92
N ALA A 507 1.47 43.28 6.32
CA ALA A 507 2.27 44.48 6.09
C ALA A 507 3.57 44.13 5.36
N ARG A 508 3.98 44.97 4.41
CA ARG A 508 5.13 44.72 3.53
C ARG A 508 6.02 45.93 3.46
N VAL A 509 7.33 45.71 3.53
CA VAL A 509 8.35 46.71 3.21
C VAL A 509 8.96 46.33 1.87
N PRO A 510 8.75 47.14 0.81
CA PRO A 510 9.40 46.93 -0.48
C PRO A 510 10.92 46.91 -0.30
N GLY A 511 11.60 45.97 -0.96
CA GLY A 511 13.06 45.85 -0.88
C GLY A 511 13.80 46.52 -2.04
N ARG A 512 15.14 46.45 -1.98
CA ARG A 512 16.03 46.79 -3.12
C ARG A 512 15.77 45.94 -4.37
N TYR A 513 15.19 44.75 -4.20
CA TYR A 513 14.99 43.75 -5.26
C TYR A 513 13.58 43.74 -5.86
N GLY A 514 12.78 44.81 -5.69
CA GLY A 514 11.57 45.00 -6.50
C GLY A 514 10.44 45.82 -5.87
N THR A 515 9.75 46.58 -6.71
CA THR A 515 8.55 47.34 -6.38
C THR A 515 7.36 46.40 -6.15
N ARG A 516 6.78 46.43 -4.94
CA ARG A 516 5.44 45.95 -4.55
C ARG A 516 4.83 44.83 -5.44
N GLY A 517 4.93 43.56 -5.05
CA GLY A 517 4.18 42.51 -5.75
C GLY A 517 4.55 41.08 -5.36
N TRP A 518 3.58 40.35 -4.83
CA TRP A 518 3.68 38.98 -4.31
C TRP A 518 3.72 37.90 -5.43
N SER A 519 4.38 38.18 -6.56
CA SER A 519 4.06 37.68 -7.91
C SER A 519 2.65 38.10 -8.34
N ILE A 520 2.60 38.97 -9.36
CA ILE A 520 1.46 39.51 -10.13
C ILE A 520 0.08 39.51 -9.43
N ARG A 521 -0.45 40.73 -9.26
CA ARG A 521 -1.86 41.07 -8.91
C ARG A 521 -2.80 39.87 -9.03
N SER A 522 -3.28 39.41 -7.88
CA SER A 522 -4.52 38.65 -7.77
C SER A 522 -5.56 39.23 -8.75
N SER A 523 -5.80 38.53 -9.85
CA SER A 523 -6.99 38.61 -10.69
C SER A 523 -7.61 40.01 -10.84
N GLU A 524 -7.13 40.88 -11.73
CA GLU A 524 -7.99 41.93 -12.32
C GLU A 524 -7.39 42.63 -13.56
N ARG A 525 -8.09 42.43 -14.69
CA ARG A 525 -8.16 43.20 -15.95
C ARG A 525 -6.88 43.39 -16.78
N VAL A 526 -6.72 42.51 -17.76
CA VAL A 526 -6.01 42.80 -19.02
C VAL A 526 -6.99 43.47 -20.00
N SER A 527 -6.50 44.56 -20.60
CA SER A 527 -6.97 45.26 -21.81
C SER A 527 -8.08 46.31 -21.68
N SER A 528 -7.68 47.57 -21.59
CA SER A 528 -7.74 48.50 -22.74
C SER A 528 -6.94 49.75 -22.37
N HIS A 529 -6.38 50.44 -23.38
CA HIS A 529 -5.42 51.57 -23.32
C HIS A 529 -3.97 51.21 -23.65
N ALA A 530 -3.76 50.50 -24.75
CA ALA A 530 -2.66 50.81 -25.66
C ALA A 530 -3.20 51.74 -26.75
N LYS A 531 -2.79 53.01 -26.66
CA LYS A 531 -2.94 54.10 -27.63
C LYS A 531 -2.68 53.60 -29.07
N ARG A 532 -3.61 53.72 -30.01
CA ARG A 532 -3.67 54.85 -30.98
C ARG A 532 -2.45 55.78 -30.94
N ALA A 533 -1.41 55.44 -31.69
CA ALA A 533 -0.58 56.39 -32.44
C ALA A 533 0.45 55.59 -33.27
N GLY A 534 0.40 55.70 -34.59
CA GLY A 534 1.45 55.14 -35.46
C GLY A 534 1.01 54.68 -36.84
N HIS A 535 0.26 55.49 -37.58
CA HIS A 535 0.20 55.40 -39.05
C HIS A 535 0.30 56.80 -39.65
N ALA A 536 1.05 56.89 -40.77
CA ALA A 536 1.48 58.07 -41.54
C ALA A 536 2.65 58.84 -40.88
N VAL A 537 3.79 59.13 -41.53
CA VAL A 537 4.05 59.71 -42.88
C VAL A 537 5.51 59.35 -43.28
N ARG A 538 5.80 58.63 -44.38
CA ARG A 538 6.28 59.06 -45.73
C ARG A 538 7.41 60.12 -45.82
N SER A 539 8.47 59.76 -46.59
CA SER A 539 9.44 60.61 -47.35
C SER A 539 10.22 61.69 -46.57
N ARG A 540 11.54 61.82 -46.64
CA ARG A 540 12.52 61.71 -47.73
C ARG A 540 13.86 61.23 -47.19
#